data_AF-A0A7X7XKV8-F1
#
_entry.id   AF-A0A7X7XKV8-F1
#
_cell.length_a   1.000
_cell.length_b   1.000
_cell.length_c   1.000
_cell.angle_alpha   90.00
_cell.angle_beta   90.00
_cell.angle_gamma   90.00
#
_symmetry.space_group_name_H-M   'P 1'
#
loop_
_entity.id
_entity.type
_entity.pdbx_description
1 polymer ?
#
loop_
_entity_poly.entity_id
_entity_poly.type
_entity_poly.pdbx_seq_one_letter_code
_entity_poly.pdbx_strand_id
1 'polypeptide(L)'
;MTADDSDAAPSRNYREYTTDGTYWTGRKTGNGGIEVLRLRAGTYEVVETFDTFQRLGAAVGAAAQLAYLQGWRDAQAELSQKVLGSLADVGIRPVTIIPDEEDPAESASGVQ
;
A
#
# COMPACT_ATOMS: atom_id res chain seq x y z
N MET A 1 28.26 -29.27 24.10
CA MET A 1 27.06 -29.45 23.27
C MET A 1 26.26 -28.16 23.43
N THR A 2 26.61 -27.15 22.64
CA THR A 2 26.01 -25.81 22.65
C THR A 2 24.66 -25.89 21.97
N ALA A 3 23.61 -25.44 22.65
CA ALA A 3 22.28 -25.37 22.11
C ALA A 3 22.28 -24.40 20.92
N ASP A 4 21.73 -24.91 19.82
CA ASP A 4 21.37 -24.20 18.61
C ASP A 4 20.30 -23.16 18.97
N ASP A 5 20.68 -21.87 19.03
CA ASP A 5 19.76 -20.73 19.07
C ASP A 5 19.16 -20.59 17.65
N SER A 6 18.28 -21.53 17.30
CA SER A 6 17.49 -21.49 16.10
C SER A 6 16.50 -20.33 16.21
N ASP A 7 16.85 -19.21 15.57
CA ASP A 7 15.97 -18.41 14.71
C ASP A 7 14.48 -18.46 15.09
N ALA A 8 14.17 -17.96 16.28
CA ALA A 8 12.79 -17.86 16.75
C ALA A 8 12.10 -16.75 15.95
N ALA A 9 11.53 -17.11 14.80
CA ALA A 9 10.63 -16.26 14.05
C ALA A 9 9.59 -15.68 15.02
N PRO A 10 9.39 -14.35 15.07
CA PRO A 10 8.43 -13.77 15.99
C PRO A 10 7.06 -14.38 15.72
N SER A 11 6.46 -14.93 16.78
CA SER A 11 5.15 -15.57 16.76
C SER A 11 4.16 -14.70 15.98
N ARG A 12 3.78 -15.16 14.77
CA ARG A 12 2.79 -14.52 13.88
C ARG A 12 1.39 -14.63 14.47
N ASN A 13 1.15 -13.97 15.62
CA ASN A 13 -0.15 -13.96 16.29
C ASN A 13 -1.07 -12.83 15.79
N TYR A 14 -0.62 -12.04 14.81
CA TYR A 14 -1.44 -11.08 14.10
C TYR A 14 -1.51 -11.49 12.64
N ARG A 15 -2.73 -11.67 12.14
CA ARG A 15 -3.00 -11.88 10.71
C ARG A 15 -2.37 -10.70 9.96
N GLU A 16 -1.45 -10.95 9.03
CA GLU A 16 -0.94 -9.89 8.17
C GLU A 16 -2.13 -9.38 7.33
N TYR A 17 -2.61 -8.17 7.65
CA TYR A 17 -3.83 -7.61 7.05
C TYR A 17 -3.57 -6.95 5.69
N THR A 18 -2.31 -6.67 5.38
CA THR A 18 -1.83 -6.10 4.11
C THR A 18 -0.45 -6.68 3.81
N THR A 19 -0.02 -6.65 2.56
CA THR A 19 1.21 -7.33 2.10
C THR A 19 2.48 -6.69 2.66
N ASP A 20 2.41 -5.43 3.09
CA ASP A 20 3.54 -4.71 3.73
C ASP A 20 3.54 -4.81 5.27
N GLY A 21 2.65 -5.63 5.83
CA GLY A 21 2.56 -5.86 7.27
C GLY A 21 2.00 -4.66 8.04
N THR A 22 1.19 -3.81 7.40
CA THR A 22 0.55 -2.66 8.03
C THR A 22 -0.98 -2.82 8.16
N TYR A 23 -1.62 -1.96 8.96
CA TYR A 23 -3.08 -1.91 9.04
C TYR A 23 -3.57 -0.50 9.39
N TRP A 24 -4.78 -0.18 8.91
CA TRP A 24 -5.46 1.06 9.24
C TRP A 24 -6.27 0.94 10.52
N THR A 25 -6.21 1.97 11.37
CA THR A 25 -6.95 2.01 12.64
C THR A 25 -7.30 3.43 13.06
N GLY A 26 -8.26 3.55 13.98
CA GLY A 26 -8.61 4.80 14.65
C GLY A 26 -8.02 4.86 16.05
N ARG A 27 -7.30 5.94 16.40
CA ARG A 27 -6.73 6.18 17.72
C ARG A 27 -7.37 7.41 18.35
N LYS A 28 -7.96 7.23 19.55
CA LYS A 28 -8.47 8.36 20.34
C LYS A 28 -7.31 9.26 20.80
N THR A 29 -7.47 10.56 20.63
CA THR A 29 -6.54 11.59 21.11
C THR A 29 -7.05 12.23 22.39
N GLY A 30 -6.15 12.84 23.17
CA GLY A 30 -6.49 13.47 24.45
C GLY A 30 -7.45 14.66 24.34
N ASN A 31 -7.61 15.25 23.16
CA ASN A 31 -8.54 16.34 22.87
C ASN A 31 -9.92 15.86 22.38
N GLY A 32 -10.22 14.55 22.45
CA GLY A 32 -11.50 13.97 22.04
C GLY A 32 -11.63 13.67 20.54
N GLY A 33 -10.61 13.98 19.75
CA GLY A 33 -10.50 13.55 18.35
C GLY A 33 -10.19 12.06 18.20
N ILE A 34 -10.31 11.58 16.98
CA ILE A 34 -9.96 10.22 16.59
C ILE A 34 -9.12 10.30 15.32
N GLU A 35 -7.81 10.08 15.47
CA GLU A 35 -6.86 10.01 14.36
C GLU A 35 -7.02 8.70 13.61
N VAL A 36 -7.06 8.76 12.28
CA VAL A 36 -6.96 7.58 11.42
C VAL A 36 -5.51 7.41 10.98
N LEU A 37 -4.92 6.27 11.33
CA LEU A 37 -3.49 6.00 11.22
C LEU A 37 -3.26 4.66 10.54
N ARG A 38 -2.14 4.55 9.83
CA ARG A 38 -1.59 3.28 9.34
C ARG A 38 -0.45 2.87 10.26
N LEU A 39 -0.55 1.70 10.87
CA LEU A 39 0.43 1.20 11.83
C LEU A 39 1.15 -0.05 11.29
N ARG A 40 2.41 -0.23 11.68
CA ARG A 40 3.15 -1.49 11.45
C ARG A 40 2.70 -2.55 12.46
N ALA A 41 2.34 -3.73 11.96
CA ALA A 41 1.95 -4.86 12.80
C ALA A 41 3.12 -5.28 13.70
N GLY A 42 2.82 -5.59 14.96
CA GLY A 42 3.80 -6.02 15.96
C GLY A 42 4.56 -4.88 16.66
N THR A 43 4.84 -3.76 16.00
CA THR A 43 5.56 -2.63 16.62
C THR A 43 4.67 -1.45 16.97
N TYR A 44 3.47 -1.35 16.37
CA TYR A 44 2.55 -0.20 16.50
C TYR A 44 3.17 1.14 16.07
N GLU A 45 4.26 1.08 15.31
CA GLU A 45 4.89 2.26 14.72
C GLU A 45 3.92 2.93 13.75
N VAL A 46 3.78 4.25 13.84
CA VAL A 46 2.95 5.03 12.91
C VAL A 46 3.70 5.17 11.58
N VAL A 47 3.17 4.53 10.54
CA VAL A 47 3.70 4.59 9.18
C VAL A 47 3.09 5.75 8.41
N GLU A 48 1.82 6.04 8.68
CA GLU A 48 1.07 7.09 7.98
C GLU A 48 -0.03 7.64 8.89
N THR A 49 -0.31 8.94 8.74
CA THR A 49 -1.47 9.60 9.35
C THR A 49 -2.35 10.14 8.24
N PHE A 50 -3.63 9.76 8.24
CA PHE A 50 -4.59 10.21 7.23
C PHE A 50 -5.26 11.53 7.63
N ASP A 51 -6.09 11.50 8.68
CA ASP A 51 -6.83 12.67 9.17
C ASP A 51 -7.37 12.43 10.58
N THR A 52 -7.94 13.46 11.21
CA THR A 52 -8.61 13.42 12.52
C THR A 52 -10.11 13.66 12.39
N PHE A 53 -10.89 12.78 13.00
CA PHE A 53 -12.36 12.86 12.99
C PHE A 53 -12.91 13.13 14.38
N GLN A 54 -14.04 13.83 14.43
CA GLN A 54 -14.79 14.08 15.67
C GLN A 54 -15.74 12.94 16.05
N ARG A 55 -16.03 12.02 15.12
CA ARG A 55 -17.00 10.94 15.30
C ARG A 55 -16.36 9.60 15.02
N LEU A 56 -16.53 8.64 15.95
CA LEU A 56 -15.99 7.29 15.82
C LEU A 56 -16.45 6.59 14.56
N GLY A 57 -17.74 6.71 14.20
CA GLY A 57 -18.25 6.09 12.98
C GLY A 57 -17.57 6.62 11.71
N ALA A 58 -17.22 7.92 11.66
CA ALA A 58 -16.52 8.50 10.52
C ALA A 58 -15.07 8.02 10.45
N ALA A 59 -14.35 8.01 11.58
CA ALA A 59 -12.99 7.48 11.65
C ALA A 59 -12.91 6.01 11.23
N VAL A 60 -13.79 5.16 11.76
CA VAL A 60 -13.84 3.73 11.44
C VAL A 60 -14.21 3.52 9.97
N GLY A 61 -15.16 4.29 9.44
CA GLY A 61 -15.52 4.25 8.03
C GLY A 61 -14.35 4.60 7.12
N ALA A 62 -13.61 5.68 7.43
CA ALA A 62 -12.43 6.08 6.68
C ALA A 62 -11.33 5.01 6.75
N ALA A 63 -11.01 4.50 7.95
CA ALA A 63 -10.02 3.43 8.11
C ALA A 63 -10.38 2.17 7.30
N ALA A 64 -11.66 1.78 7.27
CA ALA A 64 -12.12 0.63 6.49
C ALA A 64 -11.98 0.85 4.98
N GLN A 65 -12.32 2.05 4.48
CA GLN A 65 -12.15 2.40 3.06
C GLN A 65 -10.67 2.40 2.65
N LEU A 66 -9.80 2.97 3.48
CA LEU A 66 -8.36 2.98 3.24
C LEU A 66 -7.78 1.56 3.23
N ALA A 67 -8.18 0.72 4.18
CA ALA A 67 -7.79 -0.69 4.21
C ALA A 67 -8.25 -1.45 2.95
N TYR A 68 -9.48 -1.21 2.49
CA TYR A 68 -9.99 -1.81 1.25
C TYR A 68 -9.17 -1.39 0.03
N LEU A 69 -8.90 -0.08 -0.11
CA LEU A 69 -8.11 0.44 -1.24
C LEU A 69 -6.68 -0.09 -1.24
N GLN A 70 -6.06 -0.24 -0.06
CA GLN A 70 -4.74 -0.83 0.06
C GLN A 70 -4.77 -2.32 -0.35
N GLY A 71 -5.70 -3.10 0.19
CA GLY A 71 -5.84 -4.51 -0.18
C GLY A 71 -6.09 -4.72 -1.68
N TRP A 72 -6.86 -3.82 -2.31
CA TRP A 72 -7.07 -3.83 -3.76
C TRP A 72 -5.77 -3.61 -4.53
N ARG A 73 -4.98 -2.59 -4.16
CA ARG A 73 -3.69 -2.29 -4.80
C ARG A 73 -2.69 -3.44 -4.63
N ASP A 74 -2.65 -4.02 -3.44
CA ASP A 74 -1.80 -5.15 -3.11
C ASP A 74 -2.16 -6.37 -3.98
N ALA A 75 -3.45 -6.70 -4.09
CA ALA A 75 -3.93 -7.79 -4.93
C ALA A 75 -3.64 -7.55 -6.42
N GLN A 76 -3.79 -6.31 -6.90
CA GLN A 76 -3.46 -5.93 -8.27
C GLN A 76 -1.95 -6.11 -8.53
N ALA A 77 -1.10 -5.64 -7.62
CA ALA A 77 0.35 -5.77 -7.75
C ALA A 77 0.78 -7.25 -7.75
N GLU A 78 0.23 -8.07 -6.87
CA GLU A 78 0.49 -9.51 -6.81
C GLU A 78 0.08 -10.20 -8.12
N LEU A 79 -1.10 -9.89 -8.64
CA LEU A 79 -1.57 -10.43 -9.91
C LEU A 79 -0.65 -10.02 -11.07
N SER A 80 -0.29 -8.74 -11.16
CA SER A 80 0.62 -8.25 -12.20
C SER A 80 1.98 -8.95 -12.14
N GLN A 81 2.55 -9.14 -10.95
CA GLN A 81 3.81 -9.88 -10.78
C GLN A 81 3.69 -11.33 -11.24
N LYS A 82 2.59 -12.03 -10.88
CA LYS A 82 2.35 -13.41 -11.33
C LYS A 82 2.21 -13.50 -12.84
N VAL A 83 1.49 -12.58 -13.47
CA VAL A 83 1.35 -12.54 -14.93
C VAL A 83 2.70 -12.31 -15.61
N LEU A 84 3.48 -11.34 -15.13
CA LEU A 84 4.82 -11.08 -15.68
C LEU A 84 5.77 -12.26 -15.50
N GLY A 85 5.72 -12.94 -14.35
CA GLY A 85 6.48 -14.17 -14.11
C GLY A 85 6.11 -15.28 -15.09
N SER A 86 4.82 -15.58 -15.23
CA SER A 86 4.33 -16.60 -16.18
C SER A 86 4.68 -16.29 -17.64
N LEU A 87 4.68 -15.01 -18.03
CA LEU A 87 5.11 -14.59 -19.37
C LEU A 87 6.62 -14.77 -19.55
N ALA A 88 7.41 -14.42 -18.54
CA ALA A 88 8.86 -14.61 -18.56
C ALA A 88 9.25 -16.10 -18.68
N ASP A 89 8.50 -17.01 -18.04
CA ASP A 89 8.73 -18.45 -18.11
C ASP A 89 8.58 -19.02 -19.53
N VAL A 90 7.71 -18.43 -20.36
CA VAL A 90 7.55 -18.78 -21.79
C VAL A 90 8.40 -17.91 -22.71
N GLY A 91 9.32 -17.13 -22.15
CA GLY A 91 10.26 -16.26 -22.89
C GLY A 91 9.67 -14.94 -23.38
N ILE A 92 8.43 -14.61 -23.01
CA ILE A 92 7.79 -13.34 -23.35
C ILE A 92 8.21 -12.29 -22.32
N ARG A 93 8.96 -11.28 -22.78
CA ARG A 93 9.39 -10.16 -21.94
C ARG A 93 8.43 -8.98 -22.10
N PRO A 94 8.14 -8.24 -21.02
CA PRO A 94 7.38 -6.99 -21.14
C PRO A 94 8.12 -6.02 -22.07
N VAL A 95 7.39 -5.47 -23.04
CA VAL A 95 7.89 -4.40 -23.91
C VAL A 95 7.61 -3.08 -23.20
N THR A 96 8.66 -2.31 -22.92
CA THR A 96 8.50 -0.93 -22.47
C THR A 96 8.11 -0.09 -23.68
N ILE A 97 6.86 0.38 -23.70
CA ILE A 97 6.43 1.42 -24.64
C ILE A 97 6.94 2.74 -24.07
N ILE A 98 7.99 3.29 -24.67
CA ILE A 98 8.37 4.68 -24.42
C ILE A 98 7.37 5.50 -25.25
N PRO A 99 6.50 6.32 -24.62
CA PRO A 99 5.66 7.21 -25.39
C PRO A 99 6.58 8.09 -26.23
N ASP A 100 6.34 8.17 -27.54
CA ASP A 100 7.08 9.09 -28.41
C ASP A 100 7.00 10.49 -27.80
N GLU A 101 8.15 11.13 -27.65
CA GLU A 101 8.26 12.54 -27.28
C GLU A 101 7.37 13.31 -28.28
N GLU A 102 6.34 14.01 -27.80
CA GLU A 102 5.48 14.84 -28.67
C GLU A 102 6.39 15.76 -29.50
N ASP A 103 6.43 15.52 -30.81
CA ASP A 103 7.15 16.35 -31.77
C ASP A 103 6.61 17.79 -31.66
N PRO A 104 7.40 18.79 -31.21
CA PRO A 104 6.90 20.12 -30.96
C PRO A 104 6.81 20.88 -32.29
N ALA A 105 5.83 20.56 -33.13
CA ALA A 105 5.69 21.21 -34.43
C ALA A 105 4.26 21.32 -34.96
N GLU A 106 3.30 21.84 -34.19
CA GLU A 106 2.22 22.65 -34.79
C GLU A 106 1.47 23.51 -33.76
N SER A 107 2.18 24.46 -33.14
CA SER A 107 1.55 25.58 -32.43
C SER A 107 2.27 26.87 -32.78
N ALA A 108 2.40 27.12 -34.08
CA ALA A 108 2.80 28.40 -34.62
C ALA A 108 2.12 28.61 -35.98
N SER A 109 0.79 28.72 -35.96
CA SER A 109 0.07 29.44 -37.02
C SER A 109 -0.92 30.39 -36.37
N GLY A 110 -0.36 31.38 -35.68
CA GLY A 110 -1.02 32.67 -35.54
C GLY A 110 -0.65 33.49 -36.77
N VAL A 111 -1.63 33.72 -37.65
CA VAL A 111 -1.63 34.88 -38.54
C VAL A 111 -3.04 35.45 -38.55
N GLN A 112 -3.09 36.67 -38.02
CA GLN A 112 -4.00 37.82 -38.21
C GLN A 112 -5.26 37.63 -39.06
#